data_AF-A0A0J6ZK31-F1
#
_entry.id   AF-A0A0J6ZK31-F1
#
_cell.length_a   1.000
_cell.length_b   1.000
_cell.length_c   1.000
_cell.angle_alpha   90.00
_cell.angle_beta   90.00
_cell.angle_gamma   90.00
#
_symmetry.space_group_name_H-M   'P 1'
#
loop_
_entity.id
_entity.type
_entity.pdbx_description
1 polymer ?
#
loop_
_entity_poly.entity_id
_entity_poly.type
_entity_poly.pdbx_seq_one_letter_code
_entity_poly.pdbx_strand_id
1 'polypeptide(L)'
;MAIMYDMVTGIQLCFVIVLFCFTCFFYKERCCTIFTLLYPCFLFSVWAGAVSFYFAGYFFLSVLWFLLGFLIGLGVAAYFQCGELAVKHCPGKIRIRCPALKMAPLLLSIAVILFGGIQTVIYFIPFLNHFLNHSWLFNELVGFIPGIFIGGLWGKLVSIVWTAQIRQ
;
A
#
# COMPACT_ATOMS: atom_id res chain seq x y z
N MET A 1 2.34 2.61 -25.31
CA MET A 1 2.94 1.82 -24.21
C MET A 1 4.10 2.55 -23.54
N ALA A 2 5.12 3.04 -24.26
CA ALA A 2 6.26 3.76 -23.65
C ALA A 2 5.84 4.96 -22.77
N ILE A 3 4.98 5.85 -23.28
CA ILE A 3 4.50 7.04 -22.51
C ILE A 3 3.79 6.65 -21.21
N MET A 4 2.98 5.58 -21.23
CA MET A 4 2.26 5.11 -20.04
C MET A 4 3.22 4.47 -19.04
N TYR A 5 4.24 3.75 -19.53
CA TYR A 5 5.29 3.17 -18.70
C TYR A 5 6.11 4.26 -18.01
N ASP A 6 6.53 5.29 -18.75
CA ASP A 6 7.32 6.41 -18.22
C ASP A 6 6.54 7.22 -17.17
N MET A 7 5.23 7.44 -17.37
CA MET A 7 4.38 8.10 -16.38
C MET A 7 4.23 7.27 -15.11
N VAL A 8 3.95 5.97 -15.24
CA VAL A 8 3.73 5.08 -14.08
C VAL A 8 5.03 4.90 -13.30
N THR A 9 6.16 4.70 -13.98
CA THR A 9 7.49 4.61 -13.33
C THR A 9 7.89 5.93 -12.68
N GLY A 10 7.63 7.09 -13.31
CA GLY A 10 7.89 8.40 -12.72
C GLY A 10 7.08 8.64 -11.44
N ILE A 11 5.79 8.29 -11.46
CA ILE A 11 4.91 8.37 -10.28
C ILE A 11 5.40 7.43 -9.17
N GLN A 12 5.77 6.18 -9.52
CA GLN A 12 6.31 5.20 -8.58
C GLN A 12 7.60 5.69 -7.92
N LEU A 13 8.54 6.25 -8.69
CA LEU A 13 9.78 6.82 -8.16
C LEU A 13 9.50 7.96 -7.17
N CYS A 14 8.57 8.86 -7.51
CA CYS A 14 8.17 9.93 -6.60
C CYS A 14 7.62 9.39 -5.28
N PHE A 15 6.73 8.39 -5.33
CA PHE A 15 6.18 7.76 -4.12
C PHE A 15 7.23 7.07 -3.28
N VAL A 16 8.17 6.36 -3.92
CA VAL A 16 9.27 5.67 -3.22
C VAL A 16 10.15 6.67 -2.50
N ILE A 17 10.52 7.79 -3.12
CA ILE A 17 11.33 8.84 -2.48
C ILE A 17 10.61 9.38 -1.24
N VAL A 18 9.32 9.71 -1.39
CA VAL A 18 8.49 10.22 -0.29
C VAL A 18 8.38 9.20 0.85
N LEU A 19 8.09 7.93 0.54
CA LEU A 19 8.00 6.86 1.52
C LEU A 19 9.34 6.58 2.19
N PHE A 20 10.45 6.67 1.45
CA PHE A 20 11.79 6.52 2.00
C PHE A 20 12.08 7.64 3.01
N CYS A 21 11.86 8.90 2.65
CA CYS A 21 11.98 10.03 3.58
C CYS A 21 11.08 9.85 4.82
N PHE A 22 9.85 9.36 4.63
CA PHE A 22 8.94 9.06 5.72
C PHE A 22 9.49 7.96 6.64
N THR A 23 10.00 6.85 6.10
CA THR A 23 10.61 5.77 6.91
C THR A 23 11.85 6.24 7.66
N CYS A 24 12.69 7.10 7.06
CA CYS A 24 13.83 7.71 7.74
C CYS A 24 13.40 8.64 8.88
N PHE A 25 12.32 9.41 8.69
CA PHE A 25 11.77 10.28 9.74
C PHE A 25 11.31 9.49 10.98
N PHE A 26 10.79 8.27 10.76
CA PHE A 26 10.33 7.32 11.79
C PHE A 26 11.40 6.32 12.28
N TYR A 27 12.68 6.59 12.02
CA TYR A 27 13.77 5.75 12.52
C TYR A 27 13.85 5.71 14.07
N LYS A 28 13.31 6.74 14.74
CA LYS A 28 13.09 6.80 16.19
C LYS A 28 11.60 6.89 16.48
N GLU A 29 11.18 6.38 17.64
CA GLU A 29 9.79 6.50 18.10
C GLU A 29 9.38 7.96 18.26
N ARG A 30 8.16 8.29 17.83
CA ARG A 30 7.60 9.65 17.94
C ARG A 30 6.11 9.60 18.28
N CYS A 31 5.63 10.64 18.94
CA CYS A 31 4.20 10.89 19.09
C CYS A 31 3.68 11.55 17.80
N CYS A 32 2.73 10.92 17.12
CA CYS A 32 2.20 11.36 15.83
C CYS A 32 0.69 11.54 15.88
N THR A 33 0.20 12.34 14.94
CA THR A 33 -1.24 12.52 14.69
C THR A 33 -1.76 11.44 13.75
N ILE A 34 -3.06 11.15 13.79
CA ILE A 34 -3.72 10.19 12.90
C ILE A 34 -3.48 10.55 11.41
N PHE A 35 -3.44 11.84 11.07
CA PHE A 35 -3.13 12.32 9.71
C PHE A 35 -1.77 11.84 9.19
N THR A 36 -0.80 11.61 10.08
CA THR A 36 0.52 11.11 9.69
C THR A 36 0.47 9.64 9.27
N LEU A 37 -0.49 8.87 9.79
CA LEU A 37 -0.75 7.48 9.39
C LEU A 37 -1.63 7.40 8.13
N LEU A 38 -2.48 8.40 7.90
CA LEU A 38 -3.31 8.49 6.70
C LEU A 38 -2.46 8.70 5.43
N TYR A 39 -1.37 9.45 5.53
CA TYR A 39 -0.49 9.78 4.41
C TYR A 39 0.02 8.55 3.63
N PRO A 40 0.72 7.57 4.26
CA PRO A 40 1.16 6.38 3.52
C PRO A 40 -0.01 5.56 2.98
N CYS A 41 -1.15 5.47 3.69
CA CYS A 41 -2.34 4.75 3.22
C CYS A 41 -2.85 5.34 1.90
N PHE A 42 -2.91 6.67 1.80
CA PHE A 42 -3.33 7.36 0.59
C PHE A 42 -2.35 7.14 -0.57
N LEU A 43 -1.04 7.24 -0.32
CA LEU A 43 -0.03 7.01 -1.37
C LEU A 43 -0.10 5.58 -1.93
N PHE A 44 -0.27 4.57 -1.06
CA PHE A 44 -0.44 3.18 -1.52
C PHE A 44 -1.73 2.98 -2.32
N SER A 45 -2.83 3.63 -1.92
CA SER A 45 -4.09 3.60 -2.68
C SER A 45 -3.94 4.19 -4.08
N VAL A 46 -3.29 5.35 -4.21
CA VAL A 46 -3.03 5.97 -5.53
C VAL A 46 -2.10 5.09 -6.36
N TRP A 47 -1.06 4.51 -5.75
CA TRP A 47 -0.14 3.60 -6.40
C TRP A 47 -0.84 2.35 -6.95
N ALA A 48 -1.71 1.70 -6.17
CA ALA A 48 -2.45 0.54 -6.67
C ALA A 48 -3.39 0.92 -7.81
N GLY A 49 -4.05 2.08 -7.75
CA GLY A 49 -4.84 2.59 -8.86
C GLY A 49 -4.01 2.75 -10.14
N ALA A 50 -2.80 3.31 -10.04
CA ALA A 50 -1.89 3.45 -11.17
C ALA A 50 -1.40 2.10 -11.74
N VAL A 51 -1.09 1.14 -10.86
CA VAL A 51 -0.66 -0.22 -11.25
C VAL A 51 -1.80 -0.98 -11.92
N SER A 52 -3.00 -0.96 -11.35
CA SER A 52 -4.19 -1.59 -11.95
C SER A 52 -4.53 -0.95 -13.28
N PHE A 53 -4.44 0.38 -13.41
CA PHE A 53 -4.66 1.04 -14.70
C PHE A 53 -3.62 0.65 -15.75
N TYR A 54 -2.36 0.46 -15.37
CA TYR A 54 -1.28 0.13 -16.30
C TYR A 54 -1.30 -1.33 -16.78
N PHE A 55 -1.57 -2.28 -15.87
CA PHE A 55 -1.48 -3.71 -16.16
C PHE A 55 -2.82 -4.38 -16.49
N ALA A 56 -3.97 -3.75 -16.20
CA ALA A 56 -5.24 -4.39 -16.46
C ALA A 56 -5.64 -4.29 -17.94
N GLY A 57 -5.54 -5.41 -18.66
CA GLY A 57 -6.23 -5.59 -19.94
C GLY A 57 -7.76 -5.64 -19.77
N TYR A 58 -8.22 -6.18 -18.64
CA TYR A 58 -9.64 -6.21 -18.23
C TYR A 58 -9.85 -5.33 -17.00
N PHE A 59 -9.85 -4.01 -17.19
CA PHE A 59 -9.91 -3.03 -16.10
C PHE A 59 -11.09 -3.25 -15.13
N PHE A 60 -12.30 -3.48 -15.65
CA PHE A 60 -13.48 -3.70 -14.82
C PHE A 60 -13.34 -4.93 -13.90
N LEU A 61 -12.79 -6.03 -14.43
CA LEU A 61 -12.52 -7.24 -13.65
C LEU A 61 -11.47 -6.96 -12.57
N SER A 62 -10.37 -6.29 -12.92
CA SER A 62 -9.33 -5.93 -11.96
C SER A 62 -9.86 -5.05 -10.83
N VAL A 63 -10.75 -4.10 -11.11
CA VAL A 63 -11.40 -3.25 -10.10
C VAL A 63 -12.33 -4.05 -9.19
N LEU A 64 -13.10 -5.00 -9.72
CA LEU A 64 -13.96 -5.88 -8.89
C LEU A 64 -13.12 -6.72 -7.92
N TRP A 65 -12.04 -7.33 -8.41
CA TRP A 65 -11.12 -8.11 -7.58
C TRP A 65 -10.35 -7.25 -6.59
N PHE A 66 -10.01 -6.02 -6.97
CA PHE A 66 -9.46 -5.03 -6.04
C PHE A 66 -10.43 -4.71 -4.92
N LEU A 67 -11.70 -4.45 -5.22
CA LEU A 67 -12.73 -4.16 -4.22
C LEU A 67 -12.94 -5.36 -3.30
N LEU A 68 -13.01 -6.57 -3.85
CA LEU A 68 -13.12 -7.80 -3.09
C LEU A 68 -11.92 -7.98 -2.14
N GLY A 69 -10.70 -7.85 -2.68
CA GLY A 69 -9.47 -7.91 -1.88
C GLY A 69 -9.45 -6.85 -0.79
N PHE A 70 -9.87 -5.62 -1.11
CA PHE A 70 -9.97 -4.50 -0.17
C PHE A 70 -10.93 -4.80 0.98
N LEU A 71 -12.15 -5.27 0.68
CA LEU A 71 -13.13 -5.63 1.70
C LEU A 71 -12.65 -6.79 2.57
N ILE A 72 -12.02 -7.81 1.98
CA ILE A 72 -11.43 -8.93 2.73
C ILE A 72 -10.29 -8.44 3.61
N GLY A 73 -9.35 -7.67 3.07
CA GLY A 73 -8.22 -7.13 3.83
C GLY A 73 -8.68 -6.25 4.99
N LEU A 74 -9.69 -5.41 4.75
CA LEU A 74 -10.29 -4.55 5.76
C LEU A 74 -11.00 -5.37 6.84
N GLY A 75 -11.80 -6.35 6.46
CA GLY A 75 -12.51 -7.24 7.38
C GLY A 75 -11.55 -8.09 8.23
N VAL A 76 -10.53 -8.68 7.61
CA VAL A 76 -9.47 -9.45 8.29
C VAL A 76 -8.70 -8.55 9.26
N ALA A 77 -8.25 -7.37 8.83
CA ALA A 77 -7.54 -6.45 9.69
C ALA A 77 -8.42 -5.95 10.85
N ALA A 78 -9.70 -5.65 10.62
CA ALA A 78 -10.63 -5.27 11.67
C ALA A 78 -10.88 -6.43 12.67
N TYR A 79 -11.04 -7.65 12.17
CA TYR A 79 -11.34 -8.84 12.98
C TYR A 79 -10.16 -9.26 13.87
N PHE A 80 -8.93 -9.32 13.32
CA PHE A 80 -7.75 -9.75 14.07
C PHE A 80 -7.16 -8.66 14.97
N GLN A 81 -7.59 -7.40 14.84
CA GLN A 81 -7.05 -6.29 15.64
C GLN A 81 -7.74 -5.99 16.97
N CYS A 82 -8.61 -6.87 17.47
CA CYS A 82 -9.04 -6.81 18.87
C CYS A 82 -7.91 -7.08 19.91
N GLY A 83 -6.66 -7.35 19.49
CA GLY A 83 -5.60 -7.85 20.39
C GLY A 83 -4.34 -6.99 20.63
N GLU A 84 -3.74 -6.34 19.62
CA GLU A 84 -2.28 -6.09 19.72
C GLU A 84 -1.74 -4.67 19.47
N LEU A 85 -2.51 -3.74 18.89
CA LEU A 85 -2.03 -2.35 18.84
C LEU A 85 -2.46 -1.63 20.11
N ALA A 86 -1.69 -1.85 21.17
CA ALA A 86 -1.70 -0.99 22.35
C ALA A 86 -1.25 0.42 21.92
N VAL A 87 -2.20 1.21 21.41
CA VAL A 87 -2.05 2.63 21.14
C VAL A 87 -1.74 3.29 22.49
N LYS A 88 -0.45 3.43 22.81
CA LYS A 88 -0.01 4.15 24.00
C LYS A 88 -0.28 5.62 23.74
N HIS A 89 -1.29 6.15 24.43
CA HIS A 89 -1.66 7.56 24.37
C HIS A 89 -0.50 8.40 24.93
N CYS A 90 -0.06 9.42 24.20
CA CYS A 90 0.89 10.38 24.75
C CYS A 90 0.11 11.34 25.69
N PRO A 91 0.62 11.64 26.91
CA PRO A 91 -0.11 12.51 27.84
C PRO A 91 -0.33 13.90 27.22
N GLY A 92 -1.59 14.37 27.26
CA GLY A 92 -1.99 15.76 26.99
C GLY A 92 -2.49 16.12 25.58
N LYS A 93 -2.52 15.22 24.58
CA LYS A 93 -3.13 15.44 23.24
C LYS A 93 -3.60 14.12 22.59
N ILE A 94 -4.50 14.17 21.61
CA ILE A 94 -4.88 13.04 20.70
C ILE A 94 -3.66 12.67 19.83
N ARG A 95 -2.64 12.06 20.44
CA ARG A 95 -1.38 11.69 19.80
C ARG A 95 -1.06 10.24 20.12
N ILE A 96 -0.71 9.51 19.07
CA ILE A 96 -0.43 8.09 19.09
C ILE A 96 1.08 7.90 19.08
N ARG A 97 1.61 7.02 19.93
CA ARG A 97 3.02 6.62 19.86
C ARG A 97 3.20 5.67 18.67
N CYS A 98 3.87 6.15 17.62
CA CYS A 98 4.25 5.31 16.49
C CYS A 98 5.54 4.54 16.82
N PRO A 99 5.59 3.21 16.59
CA PRO A 99 6.80 2.43 16.81
C PRO A 99 7.92 2.88 15.87
N ALA A 100 9.19 2.64 16.23
CA ALA A 100 10.32 2.96 15.38
C ALA A 100 10.41 1.96 14.20
N LEU A 101 10.42 2.48 12.97
CA LEU A 101 10.50 1.68 11.74
C LEU A 101 11.97 1.47 11.31
N LYS A 102 12.79 0.85 12.15
CA LYS A 102 14.25 0.71 11.89
C LYS A 102 14.60 -0.09 10.63
N MET A 103 13.84 -1.15 10.33
CA MET A 103 14.07 -2.03 9.18
C MET A 103 13.31 -1.60 7.92
N ALA A 104 12.37 -0.65 8.03
CA ALA A 104 11.54 -0.23 6.92
C ALA A 104 12.30 0.38 5.72
N PRO A 105 13.34 1.22 5.87
CA PRO A 105 14.05 1.75 4.71
C PRO A 105 14.79 0.65 3.93
N LEU A 106 15.34 -0.36 4.63
CA LEU A 106 15.97 -1.53 4.00
C LEU A 106 14.93 -2.35 3.22
N LEU A 107 13.81 -2.69 3.87
CA LEU A 107 12.73 -3.46 3.26
C LEU A 107 12.12 -2.74 2.05
N LEU A 108 11.92 -1.41 2.16
CA LEU A 108 11.42 -0.59 1.05
C LEU A 108 12.39 -0.61 -0.13
N SER A 109 13.69 -0.48 0.13
CA SER A 109 14.72 -0.52 -0.93
C SER A 109 14.74 -1.87 -1.65
N ILE A 110 14.68 -2.98 -0.91
CA ILE A 110 14.61 -4.33 -1.48
C ILE A 110 13.35 -4.49 -2.32
N ALA A 111 12.19 -4.06 -1.81
CA ALA A 111 10.93 -4.14 -2.53
C ALA A 111 11.00 -3.35 -3.85
N VAL A 112 11.56 -2.13 -3.83
CA VAL A 112 11.69 -1.29 -5.02
C VAL A 112 12.56 -1.95 -6.09
N ILE A 113 13.69 -2.54 -5.70
CA ILE A 113 14.56 -3.26 -6.64
C ILE A 113 13.84 -4.48 -7.23
N LEU A 114 13.15 -5.25 -6.39
CA LEU A 114 12.42 -6.44 -6.83
C LEU A 114 11.29 -6.09 -7.80
N PHE A 115 10.38 -5.19 -7.39
CA PHE A 115 9.23 -4.79 -8.19
C PHE A 115 9.63 -4.01 -9.44
N GLY A 116 10.62 -3.11 -9.32
CA GLY A 116 11.20 -2.39 -10.45
C GLY A 116 11.85 -3.35 -11.46
N GLY A 117 12.55 -4.38 -10.97
CA GLY A 117 13.13 -5.44 -11.80
C GLY A 117 12.06 -6.22 -12.57
N ILE A 118 11.01 -6.68 -11.89
CA ILE A 118 9.88 -7.38 -12.52
C ILE A 118 9.22 -6.51 -13.60
N GLN A 119 8.93 -5.25 -13.28
CA GLN A 119 8.31 -4.30 -14.21
C GLN A 119 9.20 -4.02 -15.44
N THR A 120 10.51 -3.96 -15.25
CA THR A 120 11.49 -3.81 -16.35
C THR A 120 11.52 -5.04 -17.25
N VAL A 121 11.51 -6.24 -16.68
CA VAL A 121 11.48 -7.50 -17.46
C VAL A 121 10.19 -7.60 -18.28
N ILE A 122 9.04 -7.26 -17.70
CA ILE A 122 7.75 -7.25 -18.42
C ILE A 122 7.77 -6.24 -19.57
N TYR A 123 8.42 -5.08 -19.38
CA TYR A 123 8.53 -4.06 -20.43
C TYR A 123 9.39 -4.52 -21.63
N PHE A 124 10.57 -5.10 -21.36
CA PHE A 124 11.51 -5.50 -22.42
C PHE A 124 11.14 -6.81 -23.12
N ILE A 125 10.29 -7.65 -22.53
CA ILE A 125 9.85 -8.93 -23.13
C ILE A 125 8.39 -8.79 -23.62
N PRO A 126 8.16 -8.36 -24.88
CA PRO A 126 6.81 -8.08 -25.40
C PRO A 126 5.91 -9.32 -25.42
N PHE A 127 6.47 -10.52 -25.57
CA PHE A 127 5.71 -11.78 -25.45
C PHE A 127 5.12 -11.97 -24.05
N LEU A 128 5.88 -11.65 -23.01
CA LEU A 128 5.46 -11.76 -21.62
C LEU A 128 4.35 -10.73 -21.32
N ASN A 129 4.53 -9.49 -21.78
CA ASN A 129 3.53 -8.43 -21.65
C ASN A 129 2.19 -8.81 -22.31
N HIS A 130 2.25 -9.31 -23.55
CA HIS A 130 1.05 -9.72 -24.28
C HIS A 130 0.32 -10.89 -23.59
N PHE A 131 1.06 -11.89 -23.13
CA PHE A 131 0.52 -13.06 -22.42
C PHE A 131 -0.08 -12.67 -21.06
N LEU A 132 0.58 -11.80 -20.30
CA LEU A 132 0.10 -11.33 -19.00
C LEU A 132 -1.17 -10.48 -19.13
N ASN A 133 -1.22 -9.52 -20.05
CA ASN A 133 -2.40 -8.66 -20.21
C ASN A 133 -3.66 -9.43 -20.66
N HIS A 134 -3.51 -10.50 -21.44
CA HIS A 134 -4.63 -11.34 -21.90
C HIS A 134 -4.98 -12.47 -20.93
N SER A 135 -4.11 -12.75 -19.96
CA SER A 135 -4.37 -13.75 -18.92
C SER A 135 -5.41 -13.21 -17.95
N TRP A 136 -6.56 -13.87 -17.89
CA TRP A 136 -7.62 -13.58 -16.94
C TRP A 136 -7.10 -13.62 -15.50
N LEU A 137 -6.40 -14.71 -15.12
CA LEU A 137 -5.83 -14.90 -13.79
C LEU A 137 -4.89 -13.76 -13.38
N PHE A 138 -4.08 -13.25 -14.31
CA PHE A 138 -3.17 -12.13 -14.02
C PHE A 138 -3.94 -10.85 -13.68
N ASN A 139 -5.00 -10.54 -14.44
CA ASN A 139 -5.84 -9.37 -14.19
C ASN A 139 -6.54 -9.43 -12.83
N GLU A 140 -6.94 -10.63 -12.39
CA GLU A 140 -7.51 -10.85 -11.06
C GLU A 140 -6.46 -10.61 -9.98
N LEU A 141 -5.27 -11.22 -10.11
CA LEU A 141 -4.20 -11.08 -9.12
C LEU A 141 -3.70 -9.63 -8.98
N VAL A 142 -3.60 -8.91 -10.10
CA VAL A 142 -3.21 -7.49 -10.13
C VAL A 142 -4.22 -6.61 -9.39
N GLY A 143 -5.50 -6.96 -9.39
CA GLY A 143 -6.50 -6.27 -8.57
C GLY A 143 -6.48 -6.74 -7.12
N PHE A 144 -6.53 -8.05 -6.92
CA PHE A 144 -6.76 -8.69 -5.63
C PHE A 144 -5.60 -8.48 -4.64
N ILE A 145 -4.35 -8.65 -5.07
CA ILE A 145 -3.18 -8.57 -4.18
C ILE A 145 -3.02 -7.14 -3.62
N PRO A 146 -2.99 -6.07 -4.45
CA PRO A 146 -3.00 -4.70 -3.92
C PRO A 146 -4.25 -4.39 -3.10
N GLY A 147 -5.40 -4.93 -3.51
CA GLY A 147 -6.66 -4.83 -2.78
C GLY A 147 -6.53 -5.30 -1.34
N ILE A 148 -6.05 -6.53 -1.11
CA ILE A 148 -5.83 -7.08 0.25
C ILE A 148 -4.88 -6.20 1.06
N PHE A 149 -3.75 -5.80 0.47
CA PHE A 149 -2.74 -5.03 1.19
C PHE A 149 -3.28 -3.66 1.64
N ILE A 150 -3.97 -2.95 0.74
CA ILE A 150 -4.58 -1.65 1.02
C ILE A 150 -5.74 -1.80 1.99
N GLY A 151 -6.62 -2.78 1.76
CA GLY A 151 -7.71 -3.11 2.69
C GLY A 151 -7.20 -3.36 4.09
N GLY A 152 -6.10 -4.12 4.22
CA GLY A 152 -5.42 -4.35 5.48
C GLY A 152 -4.93 -3.05 6.13
N LEU A 153 -4.20 -2.21 5.39
CA LEU A 153 -3.70 -0.92 5.90
C LEU A 153 -4.83 -0.01 6.40
N TRP A 154 -5.90 0.12 5.62
CA TRP A 154 -7.07 0.91 5.97
C TRP A 154 -7.84 0.31 7.15
N GLY A 155 -8.00 -1.02 7.21
CA GLY A 155 -8.61 -1.70 8.35
C GLY A 155 -7.84 -1.47 9.65
N LYS A 156 -6.49 -1.44 9.59
CA LYS A 156 -5.66 -1.07 10.75
C LYS A 156 -5.89 0.38 11.18
N LEU A 157 -5.96 1.30 10.22
CA LEU A 157 -6.23 2.71 10.52
C LEU A 157 -7.61 2.89 11.19
N VAL A 158 -8.64 2.23 10.65
CA VAL A 158 -10.00 2.25 11.21
C VAL A 158 -10.01 1.69 12.63
N SER A 159 -9.33 0.56 12.88
CA SER A 159 -9.22 -0.02 14.23
C SER A 159 -8.54 0.92 15.22
N ILE A 160 -7.48 1.61 14.80
CA ILE A 160 -6.78 2.61 15.62
C ILE A 160 -7.71 3.78 15.98
N VAL A 161 -8.48 4.29 15.01
CA VAL A 161 -9.43 5.40 15.22
C VAL A 161 -10.57 4.95 16.14
N TRP A 162 -11.15 3.78 15.91
CA TRP A 162 -12.22 3.21 16.71
C TRP A 162 -11.79 3.02 18.19
N THR A 163 -10.60 2.45 18.41
CA THR A 163 -10.02 2.30 19.75
C THR A 163 -9.76 3.64 20.43
N ALA A 164 -9.36 4.66 19.65
CA ALA A 164 -9.15 6.00 20.17
C ALA A 164 -10.47 6.69 20.58
N GLN A 165 -11.58 6.44 19.89
CA GLN A 165 -12.90 6.98 20.23
C GLN A 165 -13.50 6.32 21.48
N ILE A 166 -13.35 5.00 21.66
CA ILE A 166 -13.90 4.29 22.84
C ILE A 166 -13.19 4.67 24.15
N ARG A 167 -11.93 5.10 24.10
CA ARG A 167 -11.14 5.50 25.28
C ARG A 167 -11.23 7.00 25.63
N GLN A 168 -12.05 7.77 24.91
CA GLN A 168 -12.40 9.15 25.28
C GLN A 168 -13.62 9.15 26.20
#